data_AF-A0A7S2H544-F1
#
_entry.id   AF-A0A7S2H544-F1
#
_cell.length_a   1.000
_cell.length_b   1.000
_cell.length_c   1.000
_cell.angle_alpha   90.00
_cell.angle_beta   90.00
_cell.angle_gamma   90.00
#
_symmetry.space_group_name_H-M   'P 1'
#
loop_
_entity.id
_entity.type
_entity.pdbx_description
1 polymer ?
#
loop_
_entity_poly.entity_id
_entity_poly.type
_entity_poly.pdbx_seq_one_letter_code
_entity_poly.pdbx_strand_id
1 'polypeptide(L)'
;NFKASGLAGAFRDPACNAGRKSYLGAAEAVFDLIYLLGDVLVQFHRLSDGLGDYGMIRVAPWLHPFLEALVDKVQRLRESLSCLNETVDSELVLAKARGHKVKKPTPTQTMSARAHAAIDRAVTGADCHAALLLQVFEELRLRSAPERLPHVMEGLGDACTQLQSVLASPQFLARVGDACRELPPLSSMTTVNQIEDIRPSRVVIEEVDGDMSEDEGSPKTSTSGDTPSGGGLRRLGSNWADSLDAPFGA
;
A
#
# COMPACT_ATOMS: atom_id res chain seq x y z
N ASN A 1 29.00 9.01 -5.70
CA ASN A 1 30.17 9.55 -4.99
C ASN A 1 29.84 9.71 -3.49
N PHE A 2 29.98 8.64 -2.69
CA PHE A 2 29.48 8.62 -1.30
C PHE A 2 30.26 9.49 -0.30
N LYS A 3 31.49 9.90 -0.64
CA LYS A 3 32.25 10.86 0.18
C LYS A 3 31.56 12.22 0.28
N ALA A 4 30.73 12.57 -0.72
CA ALA A 4 29.89 13.77 -0.73
C ALA A 4 28.44 13.51 -0.29
N SER A 5 28.08 12.25 0.01
CA SER A 5 26.76 11.97 0.58
C SER A 5 26.74 12.49 2.02
N GLY A 6 25.65 13.13 2.44
CA GLY A 6 25.47 13.64 3.80
C GLY A 6 25.51 12.59 4.91
N LEU A 7 25.85 11.33 4.59
CA LEU A 7 26.03 10.23 5.52
C LEU A 7 27.20 10.51 6.47
N ALA A 8 26.99 10.19 7.74
CA ALA A 8 27.93 10.45 8.83
C ALA A 8 28.46 9.16 9.46
N GLY A 9 29.62 9.26 10.12
CA GLY A 9 30.18 8.19 10.96
C GLY A 9 30.54 6.91 10.20
N ALA A 10 30.12 5.76 10.75
CA ALA A 10 30.43 4.42 10.24
C ALA A 10 29.94 4.19 8.80
N PHE A 11 28.84 4.81 8.39
CA PHE A 11 28.27 4.64 7.05
C PHE A 11 29.12 5.23 5.91
N ARG A 12 30.17 6.00 6.22
CA ARG A 12 31.17 6.42 5.22
C ARG A 12 32.13 5.28 4.83
N ASP A 13 32.19 4.23 5.64
CA ASP A 13 33.05 3.08 5.40
C ASP A 13 32.52 2.22 4.25
N PRO A 14 33.38 1.79 3.29
CA PRO A 14 33.05 0.79 2.29
C PRO A 14 32.41 -0.48 2.87
N ALA A 15 32.81 -0.90 4.08
CA ALA A 15 32.27 -2.08 4.75
C ALA A 15 30.74 -1.97 4.99
N CYS A 16 30.23 -0.77 5.23
CA CYS A 16 28.80 -0.53 5.50
C CYS A 16 27.99 -0.29 4.20
N ASN A 17 28.39 -0.88 3.07
CA ASN A 17 27.70 -0.68 1.79
C ASN A 17 26.25 -1.24 1.80
N ALA A 18 26.02 -2.33 2.52
CA ALA A 18 24.69 -2.93 2.65
C ALA A 18 23.69 -1.94 3.26
N GLY A 19 23.99 -1.39 4.44
CA GLY A 19 23.12 -0.39 5.09
C GLY A 19 22.90 0.87 4.25
N ARG A 20 23.89 1.28 3.43
CA ARG A 20 23.72 2.39 2.48
C ARG A 20 22.73 2.07 1.38
N LYS A 21 22.80 0.87 0.80
CA LYS A 21 21.82 0.41 -0.19
C LYS A 21 20.42 0.34 0.41
N SER A 22 20.30 -0.18 1.64
CA SER A 22 19.02 -0.25 2.35
C SER A 22 18.44 1.15 2.63
N TYR A 23 19.29 2.13 3.00
CA TYR A 23 18.85 3.52 3.16
C TYR A 23 18.33 4.13 1.84
N LEU A 24 19.04 3.94 0.73
CA LEU A 24 18.59 4.44 -0.57
C LEU A 24 17.30 3.75 -1.03
N GLY A 25 17.22 2.42 -0.89
CA GLY A 25 16.01 1.67 -1.21
C GLY A 25 14.80 2.10 -0.39
N ALA A 26 15.00 2.42 0.90
CA ALA A 26 13.94 3.00 1.72
C ALA A 26 13.51 4.38 1.23
N ALA A 27 14.46 5.26 0.87
CA ALA A 27 14.15 6.60 0.35
C ALA A 27 13.40 6.55 -0.99
N GLU A 28 13.83 5.67 -1.90
CA GLU A 28 13.15 5.43 -3.19
C GLU A 28 11.73 4.91 -2.97
N ALA A 29 11.56 3.91 -2.10
CA ALA A 29 10.23 3.36 -1.80
C ALA A 29 9.30 4.41 -1.15
N VAL A 30 9.82 5.29 -0.28
CA VAL A 30 9.04 6.41 0.28
C VAL A 30 8.61 7.38 -0.81
N PHE A 31 9.52 7.74 -1.72
CA PHE A 31 9.20 8.66 -2.82
C PHE A 31 8.10 8.09 -3.73
N ASP A 32 8.21 6.81 -4.10
CA ASP A 32 7.20 6.10 -4.88
C ASP A 32 5.85 6.08 -4.14
N LEU A 33 5.85 5.75 -2.85
CA LEU A 33 4.62 5.72 -2.05
C LEU A 33 3.96 7.09 -1.93
N ILE A 34 4.73 8.16 -1.76
CA ILE A 34 4.19 9.53 -1.73
C ILE A 34 3.46 9.85 -3.03
N TYR A 35 4.06 9.53 -4.18
CA TYR A 35 3.43 9.75 -5.48
C TYR A 35 2.17 8.89 -5.66
N LEU A 36 2.26 7.58 -5.42
CA LEU A 36 1.14 6.67 -5.61
C LEU A 36 -0.04 7.02 -4.69
N LEU A 37 0.22 7.33 -3.42
CA LEU A 37 -0.84 7.70 -2.47
C LEU A 37 -1.36 9.13 -2.68
N GLY A 38 -0.47 10.07 -2.98
CA GLY A 38 -0.81 11.49 -3.09
C GLY A 38 -1.49 11.87 -4.41
N ASP A 39 -1.07 11.27 -5.52
CA ASP A 39 -1.52 11.69 -6.85
C ASP A 39 -2.49 10.67 -7.46
N VAL A 40 -2.14 9.39 -7.40
CA VAL A 40 -2.89 8.32 -8.08
C VAL A 40 -4.09 7.87 -7.25
N LEU A 41 -3.89 7.53 -5.97
CA LEU A 41 -4.97 7.07 -5.09
C LEU A 41 -6.06 8.12 -4.88
N VAL A 42 -5.72 9.40 -4.96
CA VAL A 42 -6.68 10.51 -4.93
C VAL A 42 -7.67 10.46 -6.09
N GLN A 43 -7.30 9.94 -7.28
CA GLN A 43 -8.26 9.80 -8.38
C GLN A 43 -9.28 8.70 -8.10
N PHE A 44 -8.84 7.58 -7.51
CA PHE A 44 -9.75 6.53 -7.06
C PHE A 44 -10.67 7.03 -5.93
N HIS A 45 -10.15 7.85 -5.02
CA HIS A 45 -10.98 8.48 -3.98
C HIS A 45 -12.07 9.37 -4.59
N ARG A 46 -11.75 10.21 -5.58
CA ARG A 46 -12.74 11.05 -6.28
C ARG A 46 -13.83 10.23 -6.96
N LEU A 47 -13.48 9.08 -7.53
CA LEU A 47 -14.46 8.15 -8.10
C LEU A 47 -15.34 7.54 -7.00
N SER A 48 -14.76 7.17 -5.86
CA SER A 48 -15.50 6.71 -4.69
C SER A 48 -16.45 7.78 -4.14
N ASP A 49 -16.05 9.05 -4.11
CA ASP A 49 -16.91 10.14 -3.63
C ASP A 49 -18.13 10.34 -4.53
N GLY A 50 -17.96 10.19 -5.84
CA GLY A 50 -19.03 10.38 -6.82
C GLY A 50 -19.95 9.18 -6.98
N LEU A 51 -19.41 7.96 -6.96
CA LEU A 51 -20.14 6.74 -7.32
C LEU A 51 -20.18 5.69 -6.19
N GLY A 52 -19.59 5.97 -5.04
CA GLY A 52 -19.53 5.07 -3.89
C GLY A 52 -18.88 3.72 -4.21
N ASP A 53 -19.34 2.68 -3.51
CA ASP A 53 -18.90 1.30 -3.70
C ASP A 53 -19.12 0.82 -5.15
N TYR A 54 -20.18 1.27 -5.83
CA TYR A 54 -20.45 0.91 -7.23
C TYR A 54 -19.30 1.37 -8.14
N GLY A 55 -18.87 2.62 -8.01
CA GLY A 55 -17.74 3.15 -8.79
C GLY A 55 -16.46 2.38 -8.53
N MET A 56 -16.17 2.09 -7.26
CA MET A 56 -14.96 1.36 -6.86
C MET A 56 -14.93 -0.06 -7.41
N ILE A 57 -16.06 -0.75 -7.43
CA ILE A 57 -16.17 -2.08 -8.04
C ILE A 57 -15.96 -2.01 -9.56
N ARG A 58 -16.52 -1.00 -10.24
CA ARG A 58 -16.36 -0.84 -11.69
C ARG A 58 -14.92 -0.54 -12.11
N VAL A 59 -14.12 0.09 -11.25
CA VAL A 59 -12.69 0.36 -11.51
C VAL A 59 -11.74 -0.67 -10.91
N ALA A 60 -12.26 -1.76 -10.34
CA ALA A 60 -11.47 -2.86 -9.79
C ALA A 60 -10.36 -3.39 -10.74
N PRO A 61 -10.59 -3.53 -12.07
CA PRO A 61 -9.54 -3.99 -12.99
C PRO A 61 -8.29 -3.11 -13.03
N TRP A 62 -8.42 -1.82 -12.69
CA TRP A 62 -7.27 -0.90 -12.58
C TRP A 62 -6.80 -0.73 -11.13
N LEU A 63 -7.75 -0.73 -10.18
CA LEU A 63 -7.45 -0.55 -8.77
C LEU A 63 -6.68 -1.73 -8.19
N HIS A 64 -7.04 -2.98 -8.50
CA HIS A 64 -6.40 -4.15 -7.89
C HIS A 64 -4.91 -4.27 -8.24
N PRO A 65 -4.48 -4.19 -9.52
CA PRO A 65 -3.06 -4.16 -9.84
C PRO A 65 -2.30 -2.98 -9.22
N PHE A 66 -2.98 -1.84 -9.09
CA PHE A 66 -2.41 -0.67 -8.42
C PHE A 66 -2.20 -0.91 -6.90
N LEU A 67 -3.15 -1.57 -6.23
CA LEU A 67 -3.02 -1.95 -4.82
C LEU A 67 -1.93 -3.01 -4.62
N GLU A 68 -1.78 -3.96 -5.53
CA GLU A 68 -0.66 -4.92 -5.52
C GLU A 68 0.69 -4.21 -5.61
N ALA A 69 0.82 -3.24 -6.52
CA ALA A 69 2.03 -2.43 -6.62
C ALA A 69 2.30 -1.63 -5.33
N LEU A 70 1.28 -1.09 -4.67
CA LEU A 70 1.43 -0.43 -3.37
C LEU A 70 1.89 -1.40 -2.28
N VAL A 71 1.33 -2.60 -2.23
CA VAL A 71 1.72 -3.67 -1.29
C VAL A 71 3.21 -3.98 -1.46
N ASP A 72 3.68 -4.21 -2.69
CA ASP A 72 5.08 -4.48 -2.99
C ASP A 72 6.01 -3.35 -2.51
N LYS A 73 5.60 -2.10 -2.71
CA LYS A 73 6.38 -0.93 -2.30
C LYS A 73 6.44 -0.79 -0.77
N VAL A 74 5.34 -1.05 -0.06
CA VAL A 74 5.33 -1.06 1.41
C VAL A 74 6.19 -2.20 1.96
N GLN A 75 6.12 -3.40 1.38
CA GLN A 75 6.97 -4.52 1.78
C GLN A 75 8.45 -4.22 1.56
N ARG A 76 8.81 -3.67 0.39
CA ARG A 76 10.19 -3.25 0.10
C ARG A 76 10.70 -2.18 1.06
N LEU A 77 9.85 -1.21 1.41
CA LEU A 77 10.18 -0.19 2.40
C LEU A 77 10.44 -0.85 3.78
N ARG A 78 9.55 -1.75 4.19
CA ARG A 78 9.66 -2.51 5.45
C ARG A 78 10.99 -3.26 5.52
N GLU A 79 11.32 -4.04 4.51
CA GLU A 79 12.57 -4.81 4.42
C GLU A 79 13.81 -3.90 4.47
N SER A 80 13.78 -2.81 3.70
CA SER A 80 14.88 -1.83 3.63
C SER A 80 15.12 -1.17 4.99
N LEU A 81 14.05 -0.80 5.70
CA LEU A 81 14.15 -0.20 7.03
C LEU A 81 14.60 -1.21 8.10
N SER A 82 14.12 -2.46 8.06
CA SER A 82 14.58 -3.53 8.95
C SER A 82 16.07 -3.79 8.77
N CYS A 83 16.53 -3.98 7.54
CA CYS A 83 17.94 -4.21 7.23
C CYS A 83 18.82 -3.01 7.62
N LEU A 84 18.33 -1.79 7.40
CA LEU A 84 19.01 -0.58 7.86
C LEU A 84 19.13 -0.56 9.39
N ASN A 85 18.06 -0.86 10.12
CA ASN A 85 18.08 -0.90 11.58
C ASN A 85 19.07 -1.95 12.11
N GLU A 86 19.07 -3.16 11.56
CA GLU A 86 20.03 -4.21 11.92
C GLU A 86 21.48 -3.76 11.69
N THR A 87 21.74 -3.08 10.57
CA THR A 87 23.08 -2.55 10.27
C THR A 87 23.48 -1.45 11.26
N VAL A 88 22.56 -0.54 11.58
CA VAL A 88 22.78 0.52 12.57
C VAL A 88 23.09 -0.08 13.94
N ASP A 89 22.35 -1.10 14.36
CA ASP A 89 22.50 -1.74 15.66
C ASP A 89 23.81 -2.50 15.77
N SER A 90 24.20 -3.22 14.72
CA SER A 90 25.50 -3.88 14.64
C SER A 90 26.67 -2.89 14.77
N GLU A 91 26.64 -1.81 13.98
CA GLU A 91 27.76 -0.87 13.86
C GLU A 91 27.85 0.14 15.01
N LEU A 92 26.72 0.54 15.62
CA LEU A 92 26.70 1.60 16.62
C LEU A 92 26.43 1.09 18.03
N VAL A 93 25.59 0.07 18.20
CA VAL A 93 25.19 -0.43 19.53
C VAL A 93 26.08 -1.61 19.93
N LEU A 94 26.15 -2.65 19.11
CA LEU A 94 26.91 -3.86 19.41
C LEU A 94 28.42 -3.61 19.38
N ALA A 95 28.92 -2.85 18.39
CA ALA A 95 30.34 -2.49 18.34
C ALA A 95 30.78 -1.76 19.62
N LYS A 96 29.96 -0.81 20.10
CA LYS A 96 30.22 -0.07 21.35
C LYS A 96 30.19 -0.99 22.56
N ALA A 97 29.21 -1.89 22.66
CA ALA A 97 29.10 -2.86 23.75
C ALA A 97 30.30 -3.82 23.80
N ARG A 98 30.88 -4.16 22.65
CA ARG A 98 32.11 -4.96 22.52
C ARG A 98 33.40 -4.18 22.79
N GLY A 99 33.31 -2.92 23.21
CA GLY A 99 34.48 -2.07 23.47
C GLY A 99 35.20 -1.56 22.21
N HIS A 100 34.61 -1.70 21.02
CA HIS A 100 35.20 -1.16 19.80
C HIS A 100 35.04 0.36 19.75
N LYS A 101 36.07 1.05 19.24
CA LYS A 101 36.05 2.50 19.09
C LYS A 101 35.19 2.90 17.89
N VAL A 102 33.95 3.33 18.14
CA VAL A 102 33.03 3.80 17.10
C VAL A 102 33.52 5.15 16.52
N LYS A 103 33.49 5.28 15.18
CA LYS A 103 33.88 6.52 14.48
C LYS A 103 32.89 7.64 14.83
N LYS A 104 33.40 8.80 15.24
CA LYS A 104 32.57 10.00 15.49
C LYS A 104 32.02 10.59 14.17
N PRO A 105 30.85 11.27 14.18
CA PRO A 105 29.98 11.51 15.33
C PRO A 105 29.19 10.25 15.74
N THR A 106 29.09 10.01 17.04
CA THR A 106 28.27 8.92 17.60
C THR A 106 26.94 9.48 18.10
N PRO A 107 25.80 8.81 17.84
CA PRO A 107 24.52 9.25 18.37
C PRO A 107 24.52 9.25 19.89
N THR A 108 23.77 10.18 20.49
CA THR A 108 23.50 10.15 21.93
C THR A 108 22.55 8.99 22.26
N GLN A 109 22.54 8.55 23.52
CA GLN A 109 21.60 7.51 23.97
C GLN A 109 20.14 7.90 23.70
N THR A 110 19.80 9.18 23.86
CA THR A 110 18.47 9.71 23.56
C THR A 110 18.12 9.65 22.07
N MET A 111 19.08 9.92 21.17
CA MET A 111 18.88 9.77 19.73
C MET A 111 18.67 8.31 19.35
N SER A 112 19.49 7.39 19.89
CA SER A 112 19.33 5.95 19.64
C SER A 112 17.99 5.42 20.13
N ALA A 113 17.57 5.77 21.36
CA ALA A 113 16.28 5.36 21.90
C ALA A 113 15.11 5.85 21.03
N ARG A 114 15.16 7.10 20.55
CA ARG A 114 14.14 7.65 19.63
C ARG A 114 14.13 6.94 18.28
N ALA A 115 15.30 6.60 17.74
CA ALA A 115 15.40 5.88 16.48
C ALA A 115 14.77 4.48 16.59
N HIS A 116 15.09 3.73 17.66
CA HIS A 116 14.46 2.43 17.91
C HIS A 116 12.95 2.54 18.06
N ALA A 117 12.45 3.48 18.86
CA ALA A 117 11.01 3.69 19.01
C ALA A 117 10.32 4.13 17.71
N ALA A 118 11.04 4.78 16.79
CA ALA A 118 10.52 5.12 15.47
C ALA A 118 10.45 3.89 14.55
N ILE A 119 11.51 3.08 14.50
CA ILE A 119 11.54 1.82 13.74
C ILE A 119 10.49 0.84 14.27
N ASP A 120 10.33 0.77 15.59
CA ASP A 120 9.35 -0.11 16.21
C ASP A 120 7.93 0.22 15.77
N ARG A 121 7.54 1.50 15.88
CA ARG A 121 6.23 1.95 15.39
C ARG A 121 6.06 1.82 13.88
N ALA A 122 7.12 2.01 13.11
CA ALA A 122 7.02 1.98 11.66
C ALA A 122 6.97 0.56 11.08
N VAL A 123 7.74 -0.38 11.65
CA VAL A 123 8.12 -1.63 10.96
C VAL A 123 8.12 -2.90 11.81
N THR A 124 8.60 -2.87 13.06
CA THR A 124 8.83 -4.10 13.84
C THR A 124 7.76 -4.40 14.90
N GLY A 125 7.04 -3.38 15.36
CA GLY A 125 5.97 -3.53 16.33
C GLY A 125 4.79 -4.35 15.80
N ALA A 126 4.02 -4.95 16.71
CA ALA A 126 2.84 -5.76 16.37
C ALA A 126 1.83 -4.96 15.53
N ASP A 127 1.56 -3.72 15.93
CA ASP A 127 0.65 -2.78 15.26
C ASP A 127 1.44 -1.70 14.51
N CYS A 128 2.52 -2.10 13.84
CA CYS A 128 3.33 -1.15 13.10
C CYS A 128 2.60 -0.57 11.89
N HIS A 129 2.97 0.64 11.48
CA HIS A 129 2.33 1.34 10.36
C HIS A 129 2.36 0.54 9.06
N ALA A 130 3.45 -0.17 8.78
CA ALA A 130 3.54 -1.02 7.59
C ALA A 130 2.48 -2.14 7.58
N ALA A 131 2.24 -2.80 8.73
CA ALA A 131 1.22 -3.84 8.83
C ALA A 131 -0.19 -3.27 8.68
N LEU A 132 -0.46 -2.12 9.32
CA LEU A 132 -1.76 -1.43 9.20
C LEU A 132 -2.05 -1.00 7.76
N LEU A 133 -1.06 -0.46 7.04
CA LEU A 133 -1.22 -0.10 5.63
C LEU A 133 -1.54 -1.31 4.75
N LEU A 134 -0.81 -2.42 4.94
CA LEU A 134 -1.06 -3.65 4.19
C LEU A 134 -2.47 -4.20 4.45
N GLN A 135 -2.93 -4.15 5.70
CA GLN A 135 -4.30 -4.54 6.05
C GLN A 135 -5.33 -3.65 5.35
N VAL A 136 -5.16 -2.32 5.37
CA VAL A 136 -6.08 -1.38 4.72
C VAL A 136 -6.15 -1.61 3.21
N PHE A 137 -5.03 -1.93 2.56
CA PHE A 137 -5.05 -2.26 1.12
C PHE A 137 -5.82 -3.54 0.82
N GLU A 138 -5.68 -4.57 1.66
CA GLU A 138 -6.46 -5.80 1.52
C GLU A 138 -7.96 -5.55 1.73
N GLU A 139 -8.32 -4.78 2.76
CA GLU A 139 -9.71 -4.37 3.00
C GLU A 139 -10.30 -3.60 1.81
N LEU A 140 -9.53 -2.68 1.23
CA LEU A 140 -9.95 -1.93 0.05
C LEU A 140 -10.13 -2.84 -1.17
N ARG A 141 -9.26 -3.85 -1.34
CA ARG A 141 -9.38 -4.87 -2.38
C ARG A 141 -10.66 -5.69 -2.21
N LEU A 142 -10.93 -6.18 -1.00
CA LEU A 142 -12.15 -6.92 -0.67
C LEU A 142 -13.41 -6.07 -0.89
N ARG A 143 -13.37 -4.78 -0.55
CA ARG A 143 -14.49 -3.86 -0.80
C ARG A 143 -14.69 -3.54 -2.28
N SER A 144 -13.66 -3.59 -3.10
CA SER A 144 -13.78 -3.35 -4.55
C SER A 144 -13.98 -4.64 -5.35
N ALA A 145 -14.14 -5.78 -4.70
CA ALA A 145 -14.27 -7.07 -5.38
C ALA A 145 -15.54 -7.12 -6.27
N PRO A 146 -15.43 -7.56 -7.55
CA PRO A 146 -16.55 -7.58 -8.50
C PRO A 146 -17.70 -8.47 -8.05
N GLU A 147 -17.45 -9.47 -7.22
CA GLU A 147 -18.44 -10.36 -6.62
C GLU A 147 -19.42 -9.63 -5.70
N ARG A 148 -19.08 -8.41 -5.24
CA ARG A 148 -19.99 -7.56 -4.47
C ARG A 148 -21.03 -6.85 -5.34
N LEU A 149 -20.80 -6.74 -6.66
CA LEU A 149 -21.68 -5.96 -7.54
C LEU A 149 -23.14 -6.41 -7.52
N PRO A 150 -23.48 -7.72 -7.57
CA PRO A 150 -24.87 -8.16 -7.52
C PRO A 150 -25.59 -7.68 -6.26
N HIS A 151 -24.94 -7.77 -5.11
CA HIS A 151 -25.50 -7.33 -3.82
C HIS A 151 -25.70 -5.80 -3.77
N VAL A 152 -24.77 -5.04 -4.34
CA VAL A 152 -24.89 -3.58 -4.44
C VAL A 152 -26.06 -3.20 -5.38
N MET A 153 -26.22 -3.92 -6.50
CA MET A 153 -27.31 -3.70 -7.44
C MET A 153 -28.67 -4.09 -6.85
N GLU A 154 -28.74 -5.18 -6.08
CA GLU A 154 -29.95 -5.59 -5.35
C GLU A 154 -30.37 -4.52 -4.34
N GLY A 155 -29.44 -4.05 -3.49
CA GLY A 155 -29.73 -2.99 -2.52
C GLY A 155 -30.17 -1.67 -3.18
N LEU A 156 -29.60 -1.32 -4.33
CA LEU A 156 -30.05 -0.15 -5.11
C LEU A 156 -31.47 -0.37 -5.66
N GLY A 157 -31.77 -1.56 -6.18
CA GLY A 157 -33.10 -1.93 -6.66
C GLY A 157 -34.17 -1.85 -5.57
N ASP A 158 -33.86 -2.36 -4.39
CA ASP A 158 -34.73 -2.28 -3.21
C ASP A 158 -34.97 -0.82 -2.79
N ALA A 159 -33.92 0.00 -2.74
CA ALA A 159 -34.03 1.41 -2.41
C ALA A 159 -34.88 2.18 -3.43
N CYS A 160 -34.71 1.92 -4.73
CA CYS A 160 -35.54 2.50 -5.78
C CYS A 160 -37.01 2.09 -5.64
N THR A 161 -37.28 0.82 -5.32
CA THR A 161 -38.63 0.30 -5.10
C THR A 161 -39.29 0.95 -3.88
N GLN A 162 -38.55 1.08 -2.78
CA GLN A 162 -39.02 1.77 -1.57
C GLN A 162 -39.28 3.25 -1.84
N LEU A 163 -38.37 3.94 -2.54
CA LEU A 163 -38.56 5.34 -2.92
C LEU A 163 -39.81 5.52 -3.80
N GLN A 164 -39.98 4.67 -4.81
CA GLN A 164 -41.17 4.69 -5.66
C GLN A 164 -42.45 4.49 -4.84
N SER A 165 -42.43 3.56 -3.87
CA SER A 165 -43.55 3.36 -2.95
C SER A 165 -43.86 4.60 -2.10
N VAL A 166 -42.84 5.33 -1.64
CA VAL A 166 -43.01 6.58 -0.88
C VAL A 166 -43.57 7.69 -1.79
N LEU A 167 -43.04 7.85 -2.99
CA LEU A 167 -43.48 8.86 -3.96
C LEU A 167 -44.93 8.61 -4.42
N ALA A 168 -45.34 7.34 -4.50
CA ALA A 168 -46.72 6.94 -4.82
C ALA A 168 -47.66 7.00 -3.60
N SER A 169 -47.15 7.21 -2.38
CA SER A 169 -47.97 7.17 -1.17
C SER A 169 -48.95 8.34 -1.09
N PRO A 170 -50.19 8.13 -0.62
CA PRO A 170 -51.17 9.21 -0.45
C PRO A 170 -50.66 10.32 0.47
N GLN A 171 -49.87 9.98 1.49
CA GLN A 171 -49.32 10.94 2.46
C GLN A 171 -48.28 11.86 1.83
N PHE A 172 -47.49 11.38 0.86
CA PHE A 172 -46.56 12.21 0.11
C PHE A 172 -47.32 13.10 -0.88
N LEU A 173 -48.23 12.53 -1.66
CA LEU A 173 -49.05 13.26 -2.65
C LEU A 173 -49.92 14.35 -2.01
N ALA A 174 -50.46 14.12 -0.81
CA ALA A 174 -51.23 15.13 -0.08
C ALA A 174 -50.40 16.36 0.32
N ARG A 175 -49.07 16.22 0.43
CA ARG A 175 -48.15 17.32 0.79
C ARG A 175 -47.57 18.03 -0.42
N VAL A 176 -47.26 17.28 -1.48
CA VAL A 176 -46.60 17.80 -2.69
C VAL A 176 -47.60 18.25 -3.76
N GLY A 177 -48.85 17.76 -3.69
CA GLY A 177 -49.89 18.02 -4.68
C GLY A 177 -49.74 17.17 -5.94
N ASP A 178 -50.48 17.54 -6.99
CA ASP A 178 -50.57 16.74 -8.22
C ASP A 178 -49.33 16.84 -9.14
N ALA A 179 -48.38 17.74 -8.85
CA ALA A 179 -47.18 17.97 -9.66
C ALA A 179 -46.26 16.73 -9.81
N CYS A 180 -46.38 15.74 -8.92
CA CYS A 180 -45.57 14.52 -8.94
C CYS A 180 -46.32 13.26 -9.39
N ARG A 181 -47.56 13.38 -9.91
CA ARG A 181 -48.34 12.19 -10.35
C ARG A 181 -47.78 11.50 -11.59
N GLU A 182 -47.10 12.24 -12.47
CA GLU A 182 -46.60 11.73 -13.75
C GLU A 182 -45.09 11.48 -13.76
N LEU A 183 -44.50 11.12 -12.61
CA LEU A 183 -43.09 10.75 -12.57
C LEU A 183 -42.89 9.38 -13.25
N PRO A 184 -41.90 9.25 -14.16
CA PRO A 184 -41.57 7.97 -14.75
C PRO A 184 -41.13 6.97 -13.67
N PRO A 185 -41.47 5.67 -13.82
CA PRO A 185 -41.08 4.66 -12.85
C PRO A 185 -39.55 4.55 -12.78
N LEU A 186 -38.99 4.56 -11.56
CA LEU A 186 -37.54 4.55 -11.35
C LEU A 186 -36.86 3.28 -11.91
N SER A 187 -37.63 2.19 -12.06
CA SER A 187 -37.16 0.94 -12.68
C SER A 187 -36.80 1.09 -14.17
N SER A 188 -37.27 2.14 -14.87
CA SER A 188 -36.87 2.37 -16.25
C SER A 188 -35.46 2.95 -16.40
N MET A 189 -34.81 3.39 -15.32
CA MET A 189 -33.46 3.96 -15.37
C MET A 189 -32.34 2.92 -15.29
N THR A 190 -32.63 1.69 -14.85
CA THR A 190 -31.62 0.65 -14.60
C THR A 190 -31.14 -0.04 -15.89
N THR A 191 -31.81 0.17 -17.03
CA THR A 191 -31.48 -0.45 -18.33
C THR A 191 -30.27 0.16 -19.04
N VAL A 192 -29.62 1.18 -18.48
CA VAL A 192 -28.40 1.80 -19.04
C VAL A 192 -27.17 0.86 -18.99
N ASN A 193 -27.28 -0.31 -18.37
CA ASN A 193 -26.24 -1.34 -18.37
C ASN A 193 -25.97 -2.00 -19.74
N GLN A 194 -26.60 -1.57 -20.84
CA GLN A 194 -26.21 -1.96 -22.21
C GLN A 194 -24.99 -1.18 -22.76
N ILE A 195 -24.24 -0.45 -21.94
CA ILE A 195 -22.88 -0.01 -22.28
C ILE A 195 -21.90 -1.17 -22.01
N GLU A 196 -22.19 -2.33 -22.62
CA GLU A 196 -21.33 -3.51 -22.65
C GLU A 196 -20.77 -3.71 -24.06
N ASP A 197 -20.32 -2.66 -24.77
CA ASP A 197 -19.40 -2.88 -25.91
C ASP A 197 -18.65 -1.64 -26.38
N ILE A 198 -18.20 -0.78 -25.46
CA ILE A 198 -17.06 0.08 -25.79
C ILE A 198 -15.81 -0.78 -25.60
N ARG A 199 -15.60 -1.74 -26.52
CA ARG A 199 -14.26 -2.29 -26.74
C ARG A 199 -13.35 -1.08 -26.95
N PRO A 200 -12.25 -0.94 -26.20
CA PRO A 200 -11.22 0.01 -26.58
C PRO A 200 -10.77 -0.39 -27.97
N SER A 201 -11.14 0.39 -28.99
CA SER A 201 -10.60 0.24 -30.34
C SER A 201 -9.10 0.19 -30.18
N ARG A 202 -8.55 -1.01 -30.39
CA ARG A 202 -7.13 -1.30 -30.39
C ARG A 202 -6.50 -0.29 -31.35
N VAL A 203 -5.88 0.75 -30.79
CA VAL A 203 -5.05 1.68 -31.55
C VAL A 203 -3.94 0.81 -32.11
N VAL A 204 -4.06 0.48 -33.40
CA VAL A 204 -2.99 -0.14 -34.16
C VAL A 204 -1.90 0.92 -34.23
N ILE A 205 -0.95 0.84 -33.30
CA ILE A 205 0.32 1.54 -33.42
C ILE A 205 1.01 0.83 -34.57
N GLU A 206 1.07 1.45 -35.75
CA GLU A 206 1.95 1.02 -36.83
C GLU A 206 3.37 0.97 -36.26
N GLU A 207 3.93 -0.24 -36.23
CA GLU A 207 5.32 -0.48 -35.90
C GLU A 207 6.18 0.21 -36.96
N VAL A 208 6.87 1.26 -36.55
CA VAL A 208 7.97 1.84 -37.32
C VAL A 208 9.18 0.96 -37.07
N ASP A 209 9.51 0.13 -38.06
CA ASP A 209 10.75 -0.64 -38.16
C ASP A 209 11.96 0.30 -38.04
N GLY A 210 12.56 0.34 -36.86
CA GLY A 210 13.78 1.06 -36.54
C GLY A 210 14.90 0.07 -36.24
N ASP A 211 15.54 -0.40 -37.30
CA ASP A 211 16.79 -1.16 -37.29
C ASP A 211 17.93 -0.33 -36.66
N MET A 212 18.48 -0.79 -35.53
CA MET A 212 19.78 -0.34 -35.01
C MET A 212 20.50 -1.48 -34.26
N SER A 213 21.30 -2.19 -35.05
CA SER A 213 22.67 -2.68 -34.81
C SER A 213 23.17 -2.93 -33.37
N GLU A 214 23.60 -4.18 -33.20
CA GLU A 214 24.33 -4.79 -32.10
C GLU A 214 25.71 -4.16 -31.85
N ASP A 215 26.10 -4.01 -30.57
CA ASP A 215 27.50 -3.87 -30.18
C ASP A 215 27.79 -4.77 -28.96
N GLU A 216 28.63 -5.78 -29.19
CA GLU A 216 29.09 -6.77 -28.21
C GLU A 216 30.17 -6.19 -27.30
N GLY A 217 30.03 -6.38 -25.98
CA GLY A 217 31.06 -6.01 -25.02
C GLY A 217 31.01 -6.80 -23.72
N SER A 218 31.39 -8.09 -23.77
CA SER A 218 31.71 -8.87 -22.56
C SER A 218 33.03 -8.42 -21.93
N PRO A 219 33.18 -8.48 -20.59
CA PRO A 219 34.23 -9.35 -20.06
C PRO A 219 33.88 -10.11 -18.77
N LYS A 220 34.53 -11.28 -18.69
CA LYS A 220 34.56 -12.30 -17.63
C LYS A 220 35.29 -11.83 -16.36
N THR A 221 34.96 -12.40 -15.20
CA THR A 221 35.87 -13.05 -14.21
C THR A 221 35.09 -13.43 -12.93
N SER A 222 34.90 -14.73 -12.66
CA SER A 222 35.48 -15.53 -11.54
C SER A 222 35.49 -14.84 -10.16
N THR A 223 35.07 -15.42 -9.02
CA THR A 223 35.63 -16.63 -8.37
C THR A 223 34.84 -16.94 -7.07
N SER A 224 34.72 -18.24 -6.69
CA SER A 224 34.62 -18.89 -5.35
C SER A 224 34.21 -18.09 -4.09
N GLY A 225 33.46 -18.56 -3.10
CA GLY A 225 33.15 -19.89 -2.57
C GLY A 225 32.73 -19.75 -1.08
N ASP A 226 32.33 -20.87 -0.45
CA ASP A 226 32.17 -21.14 0.99
C ASP A 226 30.85 -20.79 1.75
N THR A 227 30.04 -21.83 1.93
CA THR A 227 29.23 -22.18 3.12
C THR A 227 30.11 -22.51 4.35
N PRO A 228 29.69 -22.35 5.64
CA PRO A 228 28.63 -23.19 6.23
C PRO A 228 27.87 -22.68 7.50
N SER A 229 26.88 -23.49 7.93
CA SER A 229 26.43 -23.71 9.32
C SER A 229 25.70 -22.54 10.02
N GLY A 230 24.48 -22.66 10.56
CA GLY A 230 23.94 -23.71 11.43
C GLY A 230 23.54 -23.04 12.76
N GLY A 231 22.25 -23.03 13.12
CA GLY A 231 21.81 -22.42 14.38
C GLY A 231 20.30 -22.37 14.54
N GLY A 232 19.71 -23.45 15.05
CA GLY A 232 18.30 -23.51 15.41
C GLY A 232 17.99 -22.65 16.65
N LEU A 233 17.00 -21.77 16.55
CA LEU A 233 16.38 -21.13 17.70
C LEU A 233 15.01 -21.76 17.98
N ARG A 234 14.90 -22.29 19.20
CA ARG A 234 13.66 -22.77 19.82
C ARG A 234 12.74 -21.57 20.08
N ARG A 235 11.52 -21.59 19.53
CA ARG A 235 10.44 -20.69 19.94
C ARG A 235 9.87 -21.20 21.26
N LEU A 236 9.99 -20.38 22.31
CA LEU A 236 9.16 -20.48 23.51
C LEU A 236 7.78 -19.91 23.14
N GLY A 237 6.76 -20.73 23.30
CA GLY A 237 5.37 -20.32 23.18
C GLY A 237 4.93 -19.54 24.41
N SER A 238 4.20 -18.46 24.19
CA SER A 238 3.45 -17.75 25.22
C SER A 238 2.07 -17.43 24.65
N ASN A 239 1.08 -18.17 25.14
CA ASN A 239 -0.35 -17.89 24.97
C ASN A 239 -0.66 -16.47 25.46
N TRP A 240 -1.20 -15.64 24.57
CA TRP A 240 -1.88 -14.39 24.91
C TRP A 240 -3.24 -14.39 24.22
N ALA A 241 -4.09 -15.29 24.69
CA ALA A 241 -5.53 -15.23 24.49
C ALA A 241 -6.10 -15.12 25.90
N ASP A 242 -6.22 -13.88 26.39
CA ASP A 242 -7.07 -13.47 27.50
C ASP A 242 -6.79 -11.99 27.76
N SER A 243 -7.58 -11.10 27.15
CA SER A 243 -8.03 -9.81 27.71
C SER A 243 -8.52 -8.89 26.58
N LEU A 244 -9.74 -9.15 26.10
CA LEU A 244 -10.55 -8.16 25.40
C LEU A 244 -11.97 -8.28 25.93
N ASP A 245 -12.17 -7.81 27.15
CA ASP A 245 -13.48 -7.44 27.67
C ASP A 245 -13.30 -6.27 28.64
N ALA A 246 -13.44 -5.05 28.11
CA ALA A 246 -13.85 -3.90 28.89
C ALA A 246 -14.55 -2.87 27.99
N PRO A 247 -15.82 -2.52 28.26
CA PRO A 247 -16.58 -1.55 27.49
C PRO A 247 -16.19 -0.12 27.85
N PHE A 248 -16.05 0.73 26.83
CA PHE A 248 -16.01 2.19 27.00
C PHE A 248 -17.37 2.69 27.48
N GLY A 249 -17.40 3.26 28.69
CA GLY A 249 -18.54 3.99 29.24
C GLY A 249 -18.13 5.42 29.61
N ALA A 250 -18.85 6.37 29.00
CA ALA A 250 -19.11 7.79 29.30
C ALA A 250 -18.09 8.61 30.10
#